data_AF-A0A4U6MSL8-F1
#
_entry.id   AF-A0A4U6MSL8-F1
#
_cell.length_a   1.000
_cell.length_b   1.000
_cell.length_c   1.000
_cell.angle_alpha   90.00
_cell.angle_beta   90.00
_cell.angle_gamma   90.00
#
_symmetry.space_group_name_H-M   'P 1'
#
loop_
_entity.id
_entity.type
_entity.pdbx_description
1 polymer ?
#
loop_
_entity_poly.entity_id
_entity_poly.type
_entity_poly.pdbx_seq_one_letter_code
_entity_poly.pdbx_strand_id
1 'polypeptide(L)' 'ERAMRGELDFTASLRSRVATLKGADANILHQVRETLPLMPGLTQLVLKLETLGWKVAIASGGFTFFADYLRNKLRLTAA' A
#
# COMPACT_ATOMS: atom_id res chain seq x y z
N GLU A 1 14.03 -1.15 -9.93
CA GLU A 1 14.86 -2.09 -9.14
C GLU A 1 16.15 -1.51 -8.53
N ARG A 2 16.54 -0.24 -8.79
CA ARG A 2 17.76 0.37 -8.19
C ARG A 2 17.54 1.09 -6.84
N ALA A 3 16.30 1.49 -6.51
CA ALA A 3 15.99 2.24 -5.30
C ALA A 3 16.04 1.40 -4.00
N MET A 4 15.90 0.07 -4.09
CA MET A 4 15.94 -0.83 -2.92
C MET A 4 17.35 -1.34 -2.60
N ARG A 5 18.37 -0.95 -3.39
CA ARG A 5 19.78 -1.33 -3.19
C ARG A 5 20.64 -0.24 -2.55
N GLY A 6 20.04 0.91 -2.17
CA GLY A 6 20.75 2.03 -1.54
C GLY A 6 21.59 2.91 -2.48
N GLU A 7 21.61 2.63 -3.78
CA GLU A 7 22.43 3.34 -4.79
C GLU A 7 21.75 4.59 -5.39
N LEU A 8 20.49 4.84 -5.03
CA LEU A 8 19.70 6.00 -5.43
C LEU A 8 18.95 6.48 -4.20
N ASP A 9 18.90 7.81 -3.99
CA ASP A 9 17.98 8.39 -3.01
C ASP A 9 16.56 7.91 -3.34
N PHE A 10 16.02 7.04 -2.46
CA PHE A 10 14.68 6.48 -2.58
C PHE A 10 13.65 7.59 -2.77
N THR A 11 13.84 8.72 -2.07
CA THR A 11 12.96 9.88 -2.13
C THR A 11 12.98 10.50 -3.52
N ALA A 12 14.16 10.81 -4.07
CA ALA A 12 14.31 11.33 -5.42
C ALA A 12 13.72 10.37 -6.48
N SER A 13 13.99 9.07 -6.37
CA SER A 13 13.44 8.07 -7.30
C SER A 13 11.91 7.99 -7.24
N LEU A 14 11.33 8.02 -6.03
CA LEU A 14 9.88 8.03 -5.85
C LEU A 14 9.28 9.32 -6.42
N ARG A 15 9.84 10.49 -6.12
CA ARG A 15 9.37 11.77 -6.66
C ARG A 15 9.40 11.80 -8.19
N SER A 16 10.48 11.30 -8.80
CA SER A 16 10.61 11.21 -10.26
C SER A 16 9.53 10.31 -10.87
N ARG A 17 9.30 9.12 -10.31
CA ARG A 17 8.24 8.20 -10.79
C ARG A 17 6.82 8.75 -10.57
N VAL A 18 6.56 9.47 -9.49
CA VAL A 18 5.25 10.08 -9.26
C VAL A 18 5.04 11.27 -10.20
N ALA A 19 6.09 12.04 -10.52
CA ALA A 19 5.99 13.18 -11.42
C ALA A 19 5.53 12.80 -12.84
N THR A 20 5.83 11.57 -13.31
CA THR A 20 5.35 11.09 -14.62
C THR A 20 3.83 10.90 -14.67
N LEU A 21 3.14 10.92 -13.53
CA LEU A 21 1.68 10.81 -13.45
C LEU A 21 0.99 12.18 -13.49
N LYS A 22 1.73 13.28 -13.67
CA LYS A 22 1.16 14.64 -13.73
C LYS A 22 0.13 14.75 -14.86
N GLY A 23 -1.08 15.15 -14.52
CA GLY A 23 -2.20 15.31 -15.48
C GLY A 23 -2.99 14.04 -15.74
N ALA A 24 -2.65 12.91 -15.12
CA ALA A 24 -3.47 11.71 -15.18
C ALA A 24 -4.79 11.89 -14.40
N ASP A 25 -5.87 11.27 -14.88
CA ASP A 25 -7.14 11.19 -14.16
C ASP A 25 -6.97 10.29 -12.91
N ALA A 26 -7.38 10.81 -11.75
CA ALA A 26 -7.34 10.09 -10.48
C ALA A 26 -8.20 8.80 -10.49
N ASN A 27 -9.17 8.68 -11.40
CA ASN A 27 -9.96 7.45 -11.58
C ASN A 27 -9.10 6.21 -11.86
N ILE A 28 -7.88 6.38 -12.38
CA ILE A 28 -6.94 5.27 -12.58
C ILE A 28 -6.63 4.53 -11.26
N LEU A 29 -6.61 5.24 -10.12
CA LEU A 29 -6.35 4.63 -8.81
C LEU A 29 -7.45 3.63 -8.43
N HIS A 30 -8.70 3.95 -8.76
CA HIS A 30 -9.83 3.05 -8.54
C HIS A 30 -9.72 1.82 -9.44
N GLN A 31 -9.42 1.99 -10.72
CA GLN A 31 -9.25 0.87 -11.66
C GLN A 31 -8.15 -0.10 -11.20
N VAL A 32 -6.99 0.45 -10.83
CA VAL A 32 -5.86 -0.34 -10.32
C VAL A 32 -6.25 -1.11 -9.06
N ARG A 33 -6.96 -0.46 -8.12
CA ARG A 33 -7.40 -1.11 -6.87
C ARG A 33 -8.27 -2.33 -7.12
N GLU A 34 -9.22 -2.26 -8.05
CA GLU A 34 -10.12 -3.39 -8.35
C GLU A 34 -9.38 -4.59 -8.94
N THR A 35 -8.23 -4.37 -9.59
CA THR A 35 -7.43 -5.43 -10.23
C THR A 35 -6.30 -5.97 -9.35
N LEU A 36 -5.99 -5.35 -8.22
CA LEU A 36 -4.88 -5.75 -7.36
C LEU A 36 -5.31 -6.86 -6.38
N PRO A 37 -4.77 -8.08 -6.51
CA PRO A 37 -5.09 -9.15 -5.57
C PRO A 37 -4.48 -8.85 -4.20
N LEU A 38 -5.20 -9.26 -3.14
CA LEU A 38 -4.61 -9.31 -1.81
C LEU A 38 -3.57 -10.43 -1.76
N MET A 39 -2.54 -10.25 -0.93
CA MET A 39 -1.58 -11.32 -0.66
C MET A 39 -2.33 -12.55 -0.11
N PRO A 40 -2.08 -13.75 -0.66
CA PRO A 40 -2.70 -14.97 -0.15
C PRO A 40 -2.46 -15.13 1.35
N GLY A 41 -3.52 -15.43 2.11
CA GLY A 41 -3.44 -15.61 3.56
C GLY A 41 -3.51 -14.31 4.39
N LEU A 42 -3.42 -13.13 3.78
CA LEU A 42 -3.42 -11.85 4.52
C LEU A 42 -4.67 -11.68 5.38
N THR A 43 -5.85 -11.90 4.81
CA THR A 43 -7.12 -11.75 5.52
C THR A 43 -7.21 -12.72 6.70
N GLN A 44 -6.83 -13.99 6.50
CA GLN A 44 -6.83 -14.99 7.57
C GLN A 44 -5.84 -14.63 8.68
N LEU A 45 -4.65 -14.14 8.32
CA LEU A 45 -3.64 -13.71 9.27
C LEU A 45 -4.14 -12.56 10.14
N VAL A 46 -4.67 -11.50 9.52
CA VAL A 46 -5.20 -10.33 10.26
C VAL A 46 -6.29 -10.77 11.22
N LEU A 47 -7.27 -11.55 10.73
CA LEU A 47 -8.36 -12.05 11.57
C LEU A 47 -7.83 -12.87 12.75
N LYS A 48 -6.86 -13.77 12.51
CA LYS A 48 -6.29 -14.59 13.58
C LYS A 48 -5.57 -13.73 14.62
N LEU A 49 -4.78 -12.75 14.21
CA LEU A 49 -4.09 -11.84 15.11
C LEU A 49 -5.08 -10.99 15.93
N GLU A 50 -6.15 -10.49 15.30
CA GLU A 50 -7.21 -9.78 16.02
C GLU A 50 -7.87 -10.66 17.10
N THR A 51 -8.17 -11.94 16.80
CA THR A 51 -8.75 -12.86 17.80
C THR A 51 -7.82 -13.14 18.98
N LEU A 52 -6.51 -12.94 18.81
CA LEU A 52 -5.51 -13.05 19.87
C LEU A 52 -5.28 -11.72 20.61
N GLY A 53 -6.03 -10.66 20.27
CA GLY A 53 -5.92 -9.34 20.88
C GLY A 53 -4.76 -8.49 20.34
N TRP A 54 -4.12 -8.89 19.24
CA TRP A 54 -3.01 -8.16 18.65
C TRP A 54 -3.49 -6.95 17.84
N LYS A 55 -2.66 -5.92 17.78
CA LYS A 55 -2.84 -4.78 16.88
C LYS A 55 -2.05 -5.03 15.59
N VAL A 56 -2.70 -4.82 14.46
CA VAL A 56 -2.09 -5.00 13.13
C VAL A 56 -2.01 -3.66 12.43
N ALA A 57 -0.84 -3.35 11.86
CA ALA A 57 -0.60 -2.16 11.06
C ALA A 57 0.17 -2.53 9.79
N ILE A 58 0.03 -1.70 8.75
CA ILE A 58 0.84 -1.81 7.53
C ILE A 58 1.71 -0.57 7.37
N ALA A 59 2.85 -0.72 6.71
CA ALA A 59 3.71 0.37 6.30
C ALA A 59 4.11 0.13 4.85
N SER A 60 3.80 1.09 3.96
CA SER A 60 4.01 0.95 2.52
C SER A 60 4.66 2.20 1.95
N GLY A 61 5.60 2.01 1.02
CA GLY A 61 6.16 3.09 0.19
C GLY A 61 5.29 3.45 -1.03
N GLY A 62 4.06 2.92 -1.08
CA GLY A 62 3.06 3.20 -2.11
C GLY A 62 2.26 4.47 -1.82
N PHE A 63 0.98 4.45 -2.18
CA PHE A 63 0.07 5.58 -1.98
C PHE A 63 -0.90 5.33 -0.83
N THR A 64 -1.18 6.39 -0.07
CA THR A 64 -2.13 6.38 1.05
C THR A 64 -3.52 5.88 0.62
N PHE A 65 -3.96 6.21 -0.60
CA PHE A 65 -5.22 5.71 -1.18
C PHE A 65 -5.41 4.19 -1.05
N PHE A 66 -4.35 3.40 -1.31
CA PHE A 66 -4.41 1.94 -1.18
C PHE A 66 -4.25 1.48 0.28
N ALA A 67 -3.38 2.14 1.04
CA ALA A 67 -3.11 1.81 2.43
C ALA A 67 -4.36 2.05 3.31
N ASP A 68 -5.03 3.20 3.14
CA ASP A 68 -6.28 3.54 3.83
C ASP A 68 -7.42 2.59 3.45
N TYR A 69 -7.50 2.18 2.18
CA TYR A 69 -8.47 1.18 1.74
C TYR A 69 -8.25 -0.15 2.47
N LEU A 70 -7.00 -0.64 2.56
CA LEU A 70 -6.68 -1.85 3.29
C LEU A 70 -6.93 -1.71 4.79
N ARG A 71 -6.58 -0.56 5.38
CA ARG A 71 -6.88 -0.24 6.79
C ARG A 71 -8.37 -0.43 7.07
N ASN A 72 -9.22 0.17 6.25
CA ASN A 72 -10.66 0.13 6.45
C ASN A 72 -11.22 -1.28 6.16
N LYS A 73 -10.75 -1.93 5.08
CA LYS A 73 -11.22 -3.27 4.67
C LYS A 73 -10.86 -4.37 5.68
N LEU A 74 -9.68 -4.29 6.29
CA LEU A 74 -9.15 -5.29 7.21
C LEU A 74 -9.14 -4.82 8.68
N ARG A 75 -9.71 -3.65 8.98
CA ARG A 75 -9.80 -3.04 10.32
C ARG A 75 -8.44 -2.87 11.01
N LEU A 76 -7.41 -2.57 10.23
CA LEU A 76 -6.07 -2.35 10.75
C LEU A 76 -6.05 -1.14 11.69
N THR A 77 -5.18 -1.21 12.70
CA THR A 77 -5.02 -0.15 13.69
C THR A 77 -4.34 1.08 13.11
N ALA A 78 -3.43 0.89 12.14
CA ALA A 78 -2.76 1.97 11.42
C ALA A 78 -2.36 1.54 10.00
N ALA A 79 -2.14 2.50 9.12
CA ALA A 79 -1.66 2.33 7.76
C ALA A 79 -0.88 3.55 7.29
#